data_AF-A0AAU9Y0G9-F1
#
_entry.id   AF-A0AAU9Y0G9-F1
#
_cell.length_a   1.000
_cell.length_b   1.000
_cell.length_c   1.000
_cell.angle_alpha   90.00
_cell.angle_beta   90.00
_cell.angle_gamma   90.00
#
_symmetry.space_group_name_H-M   'P 1'
#
loop_
_entity.id
_entity.type
_entity.pdbx_description
1 polymer ?
#
loop_
_entity_poly.entity_id
_entity_poly.type
_entity_poly.pdbx_seq_one_letter_code
_entity_poly.pdbx_strand_id
1 'polypeptide(L)'
;MENGKSRKFVSGWLKRFPWLAYSKYFDGAFCLACVCFGVQCGRNANKLDKLLKSPLTNWTSAASRLTKHSLGNCEIHNFSMTAMNDFKRMMQRGAVPIDQQLNNIVQQQIARNREILKSLFKTIIFCGKTTSHSGGREMMIPLMLP
;
A
#
# COMPACT_ATOMS: atom_id res chain seq x y z
N MET A 1 3.87 48.98 -20.62
CA MET A 1 3.57 49.30 -19.19
C MET A 1 2.73 48.15 -18.64
N GLU A 2 3.35 47.14 -18.03
CA GLU A 2 2.62 46.02 -17.43
C GLU A 2 2.03 46.48 -16.09
N ASN A 3 0.70 46.40 -15.98
CA ASN A 3 -0.04 46.88 -14.82
C ASN A 3 0.18 45.91 -13.63
N GLY A 4 1.18 46.21 -12.82
CA GLY A 4 1.69 45.39 -11.73
C GLY A 4 0.73 45.26 -10.55
N LYS A 5 -0.28 44.39 -10.67
CA LYS A 5 -0.98 43.85 -9.51
C LYS A 5 -0.23 42.60 -9.06
N SER A 6 0.51 42.69 -7.96
CA SER A 6 1.06 41.51 -7.26
C SER A 6 -0.08 40.55 -6.94
N ARG A 7 -0.19 39.47 -7.73
CA ARG A 7 -1.15 38.40 -7.44
C ARG A 7 -0.71 37.74 -6.15
N LYS A 8 -1.68 37.37 -5.31
CA LYS A 8 -1.46 36.68 -4.03
C LYS A 8 -2.03 35.27 -4.10
N PHE A 9 -1.69 34.44 -3.11
CA PHE A 9 -2.33 33.15 -2.93
C PHE A 9 -3.86 33.28 -2.90
N VAL A 10 -4.55 32.39 -3.61
CA VAL A 10 -6.02 32.35 -3.67
C VAL A 10 -6.51 31.15 -2.87
N SER A 11 -7.23 31.40 -1.76
CA SER A 11 -7.74 30.35 -0.86
C SER A 11 -8.63 29.32 -1.56
N GLY A 12 -9.34 29.71 -2.62
CA GLY A 12 -10.14 28.81 -3.45
C GLY A 12 -9.33 27.67 -4.08
N TRP A 13 -8.01 27.80 -4.22
CA TRP A 13 -7.15 26.72 -4.69
C TRP A 13 -7.08 25.55 -3.71
N LEU A 14 -7.20 25.78 -2.40
CA LEU A 14 -7.22 24.69 -1.40
C LEU A 14 -8.44 23.78 -1.60
N LYS A 15 -9.58 24.36 -1.99
CA LYS A 15 -10.79 23.58 -2.32
C LYS A 15 -10.64 22.84 -3.64
N ARG A 16 -10.00 23.46 -4.65
CA ARG A 16 -9.82 22.87 -5.98
C ARG A 16 -8.75 21.78 -6.02
N PHE A 17 -7.70 21.90 -5.21
CA PHE A 17 -6.56 20.99 -5.17
C PHE A 17 -6.41 20.44 -3.74
N PRO A 18 -7.07 19.33 -3.38
CA PRO A 18 -7.07 18.81 -2.00
C PRO A 18 -5.69 18.43 -1.45
N TRP A 19 -4.71 18.23 -2.33
CA TRP A 19 -3.32 17.93 -1.99
C TRP A 19 -2.46 19.19 -1.75
N LEU A 20 -3.00 20.38 -1.99
CA LEU A 20 -2.29 21.66 -1.88
C LEU A 20 -2.29 22.15 -0.43
N ALA A 21 -1.11 22.50 0.06
CA ALA A 21 -0.92 23.18 1.33
C ALA A 21 -0.24 24.53 1.12
N TYR A 22 -0.63 25.55 1.87
CA TYR A 22 0.05 26.85 1.88
C TYR A 22 0.80 27.02 3.20
N SER A 23 2.07 27.41 3.12
CA SER A 23 2.89 27.75 4.27
C SER A 23 3.08 29.26 4.34
N LYS A 24 2.62 29.86 5.44
CA LYS A 24 2.84 31.29 5.72
C LYS A 24 4.32 31.60 5.93
N TYR A 25 5.08 30.67 6.53
CA TYR A 25 6.52 30.83 6.76
C TYR A 25 7.30 31.02 5.46
N PHE A 26 6.92 30.29 4.41
CA PHE A 26 7.55 30.36 3.09
C PHE A 26 6.80 31.28 2.10
N ASP A 27 5.70 31.91 2.51
CA ASP A 27 4.71 32.58 1.64
C ASP A 27 4.47 31.82 0.33
N GLY A 28 4.13 30.53 0.45
CA GLY A 28 4.26 29.63 -0.68
C GLY A 28 3.47 28.34 -0.56
N ALA A 29 3.15 27.75 -1.71
CA ALA A 29 2.34 26.54 -1.78
C ALA A 29 3.19 25.28 -2.04
N PHE A 30 2.77 24.17 -1.47
CA PHE A 30 3.40 22.85 -1.56
C PHE A 30 2.37 21.77 -1.90
N CYS A 31 2.84 20.68 -2.51
CA CYS A 31 2.08 19.44 -2.62
C CYS A 31 2.32 18.60 -1.36
N LEU A 32 1.35 18.52 -0.47
CA LEU A 32 1.48 17.80 0.80
C LEU A 32 1.82 16.32 0.56
N ALA A 33 1.11 15.66 -0.36
CA ALA A 33 1.39 14.28 -0.73
C ALA A 33 2.84 14.10 -1.17
N CYS A 34 3.31 14.95 -2.08
CA CYS A 34 4.65 14.89 -2.63
C CYS A 34 5.72 15.13 -1.57
N VAL A 35 5.50 16.10 -0.67
CA VAL A 35 6.42 16.39 0.45
C VAL A 35 6.56 15.20 1.38
N CYS A 36 5.45 14.51 1.70
CA CYS A 36 5.47 13.38 2.63
C CYS A 36 5.96 12.07 1.98
N PHE A 37 5.62 11.79 0.72
CA PHE A 37 5.79 10.47 0.10
C PHE A 37 6.67 10.47 -1.15
N GLY A 38 7.09 11.63 -1.66
CA GLY A 38 7.82 11.75 -2.93
C GLY A 38 9.24 11.20 -2.92
N VAL A 39 9.84 11.01 -1.74
CA VAL A 39 11.19 10.42 -1.59
C VAL A 39 11.21 8.94 -1.98
N GLN A 40 10.08 8.25 -1.88
CA GLN A 40 9.97 6.81 -2.16
C GLN A 40 10.01 6.49 -3.68
N CYS A 41 9.90 7.50 -4.56
CA CYS A 41 9.94 7.35 -6.03
C CYS A 41 11.37 7.26 -6.61
N GLY A 42 12.24 6.43 -6.04
CA GLY A 42 13.65 6.29 -6.41
C GLY A 42 13.93 6.41 -7.92
N ARG A 43 14.96 7.21 -8.26
CA ARG A 43 15.52 7.61 -9.58
C ARG A 43 15.17 9.02 -10.09
N ASN A 44 14.05 9.65 -9.68
CA ASN A 44 13.66 10.99 -10.18
C ASN A 44 13.46 12.07 -9.09
N ALA A 45 13.74 11.78 -7.82
CA ALA A 45 13.59 12.74 -6.71
C ALA A 45 14.37 14.06 -6.87
N ASN A 46 15.37 14.07 -7.75
CA ASN A 46 16.23 15.22 -8.01
C ASN A 46 15.62 16.22 -9.00
N LYS A 47 14.56 15.84 -9.74
CA LYS A 47 13.95 16.66 -10.81
C LYS A 47 12.72 17.48 -10.38
N LEU A 48 12.18 17.28 -9.17
CA LEU A 48 11.12 18.16 -8.64
C LEU A 48 11.70 19.20 -7.68
N ASP A 49 11.76 20.43 -8.17
CA ASP A 49 12.15 21.59 -7.37
C ASP A 49 10.89 22.21 -6.71
N LYS A 50 9.96 22.74 -7.50
CA LYS A 50 8.77 23.46 -6.98
C LYS A 50 7.63 22.54 -6.55
N LEU A 51 6.90 22.94 -5.50
CA LEU A 51 5.86 22.19 -4.77
C LEU A 51 6.39 21.04 -3.90
N LEU A 52 7.68 20.73 -3.97
CA LEU A 52 8.33 19.67 -3.19
C LEU A 52 9.46 20.24 -2.33
N LYS A 53 10.59 20.60 -2.95
CA LYS A 53 11.79 21.13 -2.27
C LYS A 53 11.67 22.63 -2.03
N SER A 54 11.05 23.33 -2.97
CA SER A 54 10.80 24.77 -2.91
C SER A 54 9.32 25.08 -3.08
N PRO A 55 8.82 26.15 -2.42
CA PRO A 55 7.44 26.58 -2.56
C PRO A 55 7.12 27.09 -3.97
N LEU A 56 5.88 26.90 -4.40
CA LEU A 56 5.31 27.69 -5.50
C LEU A 56 4.91 29.07 -4.96
N THR A 57 5.61 30.12 -5.42
CA THR A 57 5.37 31.52 -5.04
C THR A 57 4.92 32.40 -6.22
N ASN A 58 5.10 31.95 -7.47
CA ASN A 58 4.64 32.70 -8.64
C ASN A 58 3.12 32.48 -8.84
N TRP A 59 2.35 33.44 -8.34
CA TRP A 59 0.89 33.42 -8.38
C TRP A 59 0.29 33.72 -9.77
N THR A 60 1.06 34.33 -10.67
CA THR A 60 0.60 34.62 -12.04
C THR A 60 0.30 33.35 -12.83
N SER A 61 1.13 32.32 -12.67
CA SER A 61 1.02 31.04 -13.37
C SER A 61 0.54 29.89 -12.48
N ALA A 62 0.18 30.16 -11.22
CA ALA A 62 -0.08 29.14 -10.21
C ALA A 62 -1.18 28.16 -10.62
N ALA A 63 -2.36 28.64 -11.05
CA ALA A 63 -3.47 27.76 -11.42
C ALA A 63 -3.11 26.77 -12.54
N SER A 64 -2.38 27.24 -13.57
CA SER A 64 -1.89 26.39 -14.66
C SER A 64 -0.87 25.37 -14.16
N ARG A 65 0.08 25.79 -13.32
CA ARG A 65 1.11 24.90 -12.75
C ARG A 65 0.51 23.83 -11.84
N LEU A 66 -0.43 24.20 -10.98
CA LEU A 66 -1.16 23.27 -10.11
C LEU A 66 -1.98 22.27 -10.94
N THR A 67 -2.67 22.74 -11.99
CA THR A 67 -3.43 21.86 -12.89
C THR A 67 -2.52 20.88 -13.63
N LYS A 68 -1.40 21.36 -14.19
CA LYS A 68 -0.41 20.52 -14.87
C LYS A 68 0.22 19.49 -13.93
N HIS A 69 0.45 19.87 -12.67
CA HIS A 69 0.99 18.99 -11.65
C HIS A 69 0.05 17.80 -11.37
N SER A 70 -1.26 18.03 -11.29
CA SER A 70 -2.25 16.99 -11.02
C SER A 70 -2.74 16.20 -12.24
N LEU A 71 -2.42 16.60 -13.47
CA LEU A 71 -3.00 16.04 -14.71
C LEU A 71 -2.46 14.63 -15.08
N GLY A 72 -1.88 13.89 -14.14
CA GLY A 72 -1.41 12.51 -14.35
C GLY A 72 -0.01 12.36 -14.97
N ASN A 73 0.61 13.41 -15.49
CA ASN A 73 1.96 13.31 -16.09
C ASN A 73 3.10 13.39 -15.06
N CYS A 74 2.78 13.66 -13.79
CA CYS A 74 3.78 13.73 -12.73
C CYS A 74 3.78 12.41 -11.95
N GLU A 75 4.71 11.50 -12.29
CA GLU A 75 4.84 10.18 -11.64
C GLU A 75 4.94 10.29 -10.12
N ILE A 76 5.74 11.26 -9.63
CA ILE A 76 5.94 11.49 -8.20
C ILE A 76 4.63 11.93 -7.53
N HIS A 77 3.85 12.80 -8.16
CA HIS A 77 2.54 13.20 -7.64
C HIS A 77 1.60 12.00 -7.57
N ASN A 78 1.49 11.23 -8.64
CA ASN A 78 0.57 10.08 -8.70
C ASN A 78 0.92 9.04 -7.63
N PHE A 79 2.20 8.65 -7.54
CA PHE A 79 2.66 7.71 -6.52
C PHE A 79 2.38 8.26 -5.11
N SER A 80 2.75 9.52 -4.86
CA SER A 80 2.59 10.13 -3.54
C SER A 80 1.12 10.24 -3.13
N MET A 81 0.23 10.50 -4.09
CA MET A 81 -1.21 10.51 -3.87
C MET A 81 -1.73 9.11 -3.49
N THR A 82 -1.28 8.06 -4.19
CA THR A 82 -1.61 6.67 -3.85
C THR A 82 -1.13 6.34 -2.43
N ALA A 83 0.14 6.62 -2.12
CA ALA A 83 0.71 6.36 -0.80
C ALA A 83 -0.02 7.14 0.31
N MET A 84 -0.36 8.41 0.08
CA MET A 84 -1.12 9.22 1.03
C MET A 84 -2.53 8.68 1.25
N ASN A 85 -3.22 8.24 0.19
CA ASN A 85 -4.55 7.64 0.29
C ASN A 85 -4.53 6.30 1.04
N ASP A 86 -3.51 5.49 0.79
CA ASP A 86 -3.29 4.22 1.48
C ASP A 86 -3.02 4.45 2.96
N PHE A 87 -2.12 5.38 3.29
CA PHE A 87 -1.84 5.80 4.65
C PHE A 87 -3.11 6.28 5.36
N LYS A 88 -3.89 7.16 4.71
CA LYS A 88 -5.16 7.67 5.26
C LYS A 88 -6.15 6.54 5.51
N ARG A 89 -6.28 5.59 4.57
CA ARG A 89 -7.15 4.42 4.72
C ARG A 89 -6.71 3.53 5.88
N MET A 90 -5.41 3.28 6.03
CA MET A 90 -4.87 2.47 7.12
C MET A 90 -5.10 3.13 8.48
N MET A 91 -4.90 4.45 8.57
CA MET A 91 -5.13 5.20 9.80
C MET A 91 -6.62 5.28 10.18
N GLN A 92 -7.52 5.42 9.19
CA GLN A 92 -8.96 5.52 9.45
C GLN A 92 -9.60 4.17 9.79
N ARG A 93 -9.18 3.09 9.15
CA ARG A 93 -9.80 1.77 9.33
C ARG A 93 -9.21 0.98 10.50
N GLY A 94 -8.17 1.50 11.16
CA GLY A 94 -7.42 0.73 12.17
C GLY A 94 -6.80 -0.49 11.51
N ALA A 95 -5.78 -0.29 10.67
CA ALA A 95 -5.11 -1.40 10.01
C ALA A 95 -4.66 -2.46 11.05
N VAL A 96 -4.92 -3.73 10.73
CA VAL A 96 -4.45 -4.85 11.55
C VAL A 96 -2.93 -4.73 11.66
N PRO A 97 -2.37 -4.70 12.88
CA PRO A 97 -0.93 -4.60 13.10
C PRO A 97 -0.16 -5.67 12.32
N ILE A 98 1.06 -5.35 11.88
CA ILE A 98 1.86 -6.23 11.00
C ILE A 98 2.13 -7.59 11.65
N ASP A 99 2.35 -7.60 12.96
CA ASP A 99 2.50 -8.81 13.79
C ASP A 99 1.25 -9.69 13.73
N GLN A 100 0.06 -9.09 13.84
CA GLN A 100 -1.20 -9.83 13.74
C GLN A 100 -1.45 -10.32 12.31
N GLN A 101 -1.08 -9.56 11.29
CA GLN A 101 -1.11 -10.02 9.90
C GLN A 101 -0.19 -11.24 9.69
N LEU A 102 1.04 -11.18 10.20
CA LEU A 102 2.00 -12.27 10.11
C LEU A 102 1.50 -13.52 10.83
N ASN A 103 0.98 -13.37 12.04
CA ASN A 103 0.40 -14.48 12.78
C ASN A 103 -0.76 -15.14 12.01
N ASN A 104 -1.66 -14.34 11.41
CA ASN A 104 -2.76 -14.87 10.61
C ASN A 104 -2.28 -15.72 9.42
N ILE A 105 -1.20 -15.30 8.74
CA ILE A 105 -0.60 -16.06 7.64
C ILE A 105 -0.05 -17.41 8.13
N VAL A 106 0.67 -17.40 9.26
CA VAL A 106 1.20 -18.62 9.87
C VAL A 106 0.06 -19.57 10.26
N GLN A 107 -0.99 -19.06 10.91
CA GLN A 107 -2.15 -19.87 11.29
C GLN A 107 -2.88 -20.47 10.08
N GLN A 108 -3.05 -19.71 9.00
CA GLN A 108 -3.62 -20.23 7.75
C GLN A 108 -2.78 -21.35 7.16
N GLN A 109 -1.45 -21.22 7.17
CA GLN A 109 -0.56 -22.25 6.66
C GLN A 109 -0.65 -23.53 7.51
N ILE A 110 -0.70 -23.41 8.83
CA ILE A 110 -0.88 -24.55 9.74
C ILE A 110 -2.21 -25.25 9.46
N ALA A 111 -3.30 -24.49 9.34
CA ALA A 111 -4.62 -25.05 9.04
C ALA A 111 -4.63 -25.81 7.71
N ARG A 112 -4.01 -25.24 6.66
CA ARG A 112 -3.88 -25.90 5.35
C ARG A 112 -3.08 -27.20 5.43
N ASN A 113 -1.95 -27.18 6.14
CA ASN A 113 -1.11 -28.35 6.32
C ASN A 113 -1.88 -29.47 7.06
N ARG A 114 -2.69 -29.13 8.06
CA ARG A 114 -3.53 -30.11 8.78
C ARG A 114 -4.54 -30.80 7.87
N GLU A 115 -5.20 -30.06 6.98
CA GLU A 115 -6.14 -30.66 6.02
C GLU A 115 -5.44 -31.58 5.00
N ILE A 116 -4.26 -31.20 4.52
CA ILE A 116 -3.45 -32.05 3.63
C ILE A 116 -3.06 -33.35 4.35
N LEU A 117 -2.52 -33.26 5.56
CA LEU A 117 -2.12 -34.44 6.35
C LEU A 117 -3.31 -35.37 6.59
N LYS A 118 -4.48 -34.82 6.93
CA LYS A 118 -5.72 -35.60 7.12
C LYS A 118 -6.11 -36.38 5.87
N SER A 119 -5.97 -35.78 4.69
CA SER A 119 -6.21 -36.46 3.41
C SER A 119 -5.21 -37.59 3.17
N LEU A 120 -3.92 -37.34 3.40
CA LEU A 120 -2.87 -38.36 3.27
C LEU A 120 -3.12 -39.56 4.20
N PHE A 121 -3.44 -39.32 5.47
CA PHE A 121 -3.75 -40.40 6.40
C PHE A 121 -4.97 -41.21 5.97
N LYS A 122 -6.03 -40.58 5.46
CA LYS A 122 -7.18 -41.30 4.90
C LYS A 122 -6.78 -42.19 3.74
N THR A 123 -5.95 -41.69 2.82
CA THR A 123 -5.43 -42.47 1.68
C THR A 123 -4.60 -43.65 2.16
N ILE A 124 -3.68 -43.44 3.11
CA ILE A 124 -2.85 -44.53 3.66
C ILE A 124 -3.72 -45.61 4.31
N ILE A 125 -4.69 -45.22 5.15
CA ILE A 125 -5.63 -46.15 5.79
C ILE A 125 -6.45 -46.92 4.75
N PHE A 126 -6.94 -46.23 3.72
CA PHE A 126 -7.70 -46.85 2.63
C PHE A 126 -6.84 -47.86 1.87
N CYS A 127 -5.63 -47.48 1.44
CA CYS A 127 -4.69 -48.37 0.76
C CYS A 127 -4.29 -49.57 1.62
N GLY A 128 -4.09 -49.38 2.93
CA GLY A 128 -3.78 -50.46 3.86
C GLY A 128 -4.92 -51.48 4.01
N LYS A 129 -6.17 -51.01 4.05
CA LYS A 129 -7.35 -51.90 4.10
C LYS A 129 -7.59 -52.67 2.80
N THR A 130 -7.37 -52.03 1.64
CA THR A 130 -7.61 -52.67 0.34
C THR A 130 -6.52 -53.67 -0.04
N THR A 131 -5.26 -53.45 0.35
CA THR A 131 -4.17 -54.43 0.15
C THR A 131 -4.35 -55.70 0.98
N SER A 132 -4.92 -55.62 2.17
CA SER A 132 -5.31 -56.81 2.96
C SER A 132 -6.51 -57.58 2.40
N HIS A 133 -7.24 -57.04 1.41
CA HIS A 133 -8.39 -57.71 0.79
C HIS A 133 -8.06 -58.41 -0.53
N SER A 134 -6.91 -58.11 -1.14
CA SER A 134 -6.47 -58.71 -2.42
C SER A 134 -5.28 -59.67 -2.30
N GLY A 135 -4.70 -59.84 -1.10
CA GLY A 135 -3.65 -60.82 -0.83
C GLY A 135 -4.00 -61.68 0.38
N GLY A 136 -4.47 -62.91 0.12
CA GLY A 136 -4.71 -63.88 1.18
C GLY A 136 -3.43 -64.25 1.95
N ARG A 137 -3.64 -64.64 3.21
CA ARG A 137 -2.74 -65.24 4.23
C ARG A 137 -2.17 -64.26 5.28
N GLU A 138 -2.78 -64.40 6.46
CA GLU A 138 -2.23 -64.28 7.81
C GLU A 138 -0.89 -63.55 7.98
N MET A 139 -0.94 -62.34 8.55
CA MET A 139 0.06 -61.92 9.52
C MET A 139 -0.64 -61.21 10.68
N MET A 140 -0.76 -61.96 11.76
CA MET A 140 -1.12 -61.51 13.09
C MET A 140 -0.05 -60.53 13.59
N ILE A 141 -0.41 -59.26 13.74
CA ILE A 141 0.37 -58.29 14.53
C ILE A 141 -0.57 -57.81 15.63
N PRO A 142 -0.36 -58.19 16.90
CA PRO A 142 -1.19 -57.70 17.99
C PRO A 142 -0.86 -56.23 18.22
N LEU A 143 -1.86 -55.38 18.01
CA LEU A 143 -1.88 -54.02 18.57
C LEU A 143 -2.03 -54.14 20.09
N MET A 144 -0.92 -54.33 20.79
CA MET A 144 -0.76 -53.83 22.14
C MET A 144 0.17 -52.65 22.08
N LEU A 145 -0.34 -51.46 22.40
CA LEU A 145 0.40 -50.50 23.19
C LEU A 145 -0.60 -49.59 23.95
N PRO A 146 -0.17 -49.06 25.11
CA PRO A 146 -0.99 -48.58 26.22
C PRO A 146 -1.57 -47.17 26.04
#